data_AF-A0A7S3P5G3-F1
#
_entry.id   AF-A0A7S3P5G3-F1
#
_cell.length_a   1.000
_cell.length_b   1.000
_cell.length_c   1.000
_cell.angle_alpha   90.00
_cell.angle_beta   90.00
_cell.angle_gamma   90.00
#
_symmetry.space_group_name_H-M   'P 1'
#
loop_
_entity.id
_entity.type
_entity.pdbx_description
1 polymer ?
#
loop_
_entity_poly.entity_id
_entity_poly.type
_entity_poly.pdbx_seq_one_letter_code
_entity_poly.pdbx_strand_id
1 'polypeptide(L)'
;MKAWSALAWLAIQQQQQQQQHKSSLFIARAFASSSRTTSTRLVNTARGNFGISSSFPYHRSTLSSTTSRNMSTAAADTSEMDDIDVAENLRIVRESIQAAKSPHPEKPVRLVAVSKTKPIELLLKAYDEGGCRIFGENYARELVEKVPLMANDVQWHFIGNLQSNKANMLVNAFDDVSRLVVETIDKIKLANKLNNAVAGKEGKLKVFVQVNTSGEESKSGCEPSEVLELCEQIIKECENLQLMGLMTIGAPGDLSCFDTLAACRDTVQEKIGMELELSMGMSGDFVQAIEKGSTNVRVGSTIFGARNYANKV
;
A
#
# COMPACT_ATOMS: atom_id res chain seq x y z
N MET A 1 -9.72 -14.98 -52.59
CA MET A 1 -8.93 -14.44 -51.46
C MET A 1 -9.73 -13.51 -50.52
N LYS A 2 -11.04 -13.72 -50.27
CA LYS A 2 -11.81 -12.91 -49.30
C LYS A 2 -12.57 -13.70 -48.22
N ALA A 3 -12.47 -15.04 -48.22
CA ALA A 3 -13.17 -15.89 -47.25
C ALA A 3 -12.31 -16.30 -46.04
N TRP A 4 -10.98 -16.28 -46.16
CA TRP A 4 -10.05 -16.70 -45.10
C TRP A 4 -9.92 -15.67 -43.96
N SER A 5 -10.20 -14.39 -44.21
CA SER A 5 -10.13 -13.34 -43.19
C SER A 5 -11.30 -13.35 -42.21
N ALA A 6 -12.51 -13.73 -42.65
CA ALA A 6 -13.69 -13.74 -41.80
C ALA A 6 -13.68 -14.89 -40.78
N LEU A 7 -13.22 -16.08 -41.17
CA LEU A 7 -13.12 -17.24 -40.29
C LEU A 7 -12.03 -17.06 -39.22
N ALA A 8 -10.90 -16.45 -39.58
CA ALA A 8 -9.85 -16.12 -38.63
C ALA A 8 -10.32 -15.08 -37.59
N TRP A 9 -11.12 -14.09 -38.03
CA TRP A 9 -11.67 -13.08 -37.13
C TRP A 9 -12.72 -13.63 -36.16
N LEU A 10 -13.58 -14.54 -36.64
CA LEU A 10 -14.53 -15.25 -35.78
C LEU A 10 -13.82 -16.15 -34.76
N ALA A 11 -12.73 -16.83 -35.15
CA ALA A 11 -11.95 -17.65 -34.23
C ALA A 11 -11.31 -16.81 -33.11
N ILE A 12 -10.79 -15.62 -33.44
CA ILE A 12 -10.21 -14.69 -32.46
C ILE A 12 -11.29 -14.17 -31.48
N GLN A 13 -12.47 -13.80 -31.99
CA GLN A 13 -13.62 -13.39 -31.16
C GLN A 13 -14.07 -14.50 -30.20
N GLN A 14 -14.13 -15.75 -30.69
CA GLN A 14 -14.54 -16.89 -29.87
C GLN A 14 -13.50 -17.21 -28.79
N GLN A 15 -12.21 -17.06 -29.10
CA GLN A 15 -11.12 -17.24 -28.14
C GLN A 15 -11.12 -16.14 -27.07
N GLN A 16 -11.42 -14.89 -27.44
CA GLN A 16 -11.57 -13.77 -26.51
C GLN A 16 -12.78 -13.96 -25.58
N GLN A 17 -13.92 -14.43 -26.08
CA GLN A 17 -15.08 -14.73 -25.23
C GLN A 17 -14.80 -15.89 -24.26
N GLN A 18 -14.08 -16.94 -24.69
CA GLN A 18 -13.69 -18.02 -23.78
C GLN A 18 -12.70 -17.56 -22.71
N GLN A 19 -11.77 -16.66 -23.04
CA GLN A 19 -10.85 -16.06 -22.07
C GLN A 19 -11.61 -15.21 -21.04
N GLN A 20 -12.54 -14.35 -21.48
CA GLN A 20 -13.37 -13.55 -20.57
C GLN A 20 -14.24 -14.41 -19.64
N HIS A 21 -14.82 -15.50 -20.17
CA HIS A 21 -15.63 -16.41 -19.37
C HIS A 21 -14.80 -17.19 -18.33
N LYS A 22 -13.54 -17.55 -18.66
CA LYS A 22 -12.59 -18.17 -17.72
C LYS A 22 -12.14 -17.21 -16.63
N SER A 23 -11.82 -15.96 -16.98
CA SER A 23 -11.43 -14.92 -16.02
C SER A 23 -12.57 -14.59 -15.05
N SER A 24 -13.81 -14.51 -15.54
CA SER A 24 -14.99 -14.25 -14.71
C SER A 24 -15.28 -15.40 -13.73
N LEU A 25 -15.12 -16.65 -14.17
CA LEU A 25 -15.21 -17.84 -13.31
C LEU A 25 -14.08 -17.92 -12.27
N PHE A 26 -12.89 -17.40 -12.58
CA PHE A 26 -11.75 -17.39 -11.67
C PHE A 26 -11.89 -16.31 -10.58
N ILE A 27 -12.35 -15.11 -10.95
CA ILE A 27 -12.68 -14.02 -10.02
C ILE A 27 -13.81 -14.47 -9.06
N ALA A 28 -14.86 -15.10 -9.58
CA ALA A 28 -15.94 -15.64 -8.75
C ALA A 28 -15.46 -16.72 -7.76
N ARG A 29 -14.47 -17.55 -8.15
CA ARG A 29 -13.85 -18.55 -7.27
C ARG A 29 -12.98 -17.93 -6.18
N ALA A 30 -12.24 -16.86 -6.48
CA ALA A 30 -11.45 -16.11 -5.51
C ALA A 30 -12.32 -15.41 -4.45
N PHE A 31 -13.51 -14.93 -4.83
CA PHE A 31 -14.48 -14.35 -3.87
C PHE A 31 -15.21 -15.42 -3.03
N ALA A 32 -15.50 -16.60 -3.59
CA ALA A 32 -16.21 -17.68 -2.90
C ALA A 32 -15.36 -18.41 -1.84
N SER A 33 -14.02 -18.40 -1.96
CA SER A 33 -13.12 -18.98 -0.95
C SER A 33 -12.92 -18.09 0.29
N SER A 34 -13.21 -16.78 0.18
CA SER A 34 -13.14 -15.83 1.29
C SER A 34 -14.37 -15.84 2.20
N SER A 35 -15.48 -16.50 1.80
CA SER A 35 -16.78 -16.42 2.47
C SER A 35 -17.20 -17.70 3.20
N ARG A 36 -16.29 -18.67 3.38
CA ARG A 36 -16.61 -19.97 4.01
C ARG A 36 -15.76 -20.28 5.25
N THR A 37 -15.90 -19.45 6.28
CA THR A 37 -15.52 -19.82 7.66
C THR A 37 -16.39 -19.10 8.68
N THR A 38 -17.60 -19.63 8.94
CA THR A 38 -18.34 -19.38 10.18
C THR A 38 -19.52 -20.34 10.34
N SER A 39 -19.33 -21.41 11.10
CA SER A 39 -20.32 -22.23 11.83
C SER A 39 -19.49 -23.29 12.56
N THR A 40 -19.61 -23.62 13.84
CA THR A 40 -20.76 -23.63 14.76
C THR A 40 -20.21 -23.86 16.18
N ARG A 41 -20.75 -23.23 17.23
CA ARG A 41 -21.14 -23.93 18.48
C ARG A 41 -21.99 -23.06 19.40
N LEU A 42 -23.27 -23.41 19.47
CA LEU A 42 -24.19 -23.10 20.56
C LEU A 42 -23.88 -24.00 21.75
N VAL A 43 -23.81 -23.45 22.97
CA VAL A 43 -24.16 -24.19 24.19
C VAL A 43 -24.89 -23.26 25.16
N ASN A 44 -26.01 -23.77 25.67
CA ASN A 44 -26.98 -23.14 26.56
C ASN A 44 -26.38 -22.62 27.88
N THR A 45 -26.81 -21.43 28.30
CA THR A 45 -26.75 -20.91 29.66
C THR A 45 -28.09 -21.10 30.37
N ALA A 46 -28.08 -21.66 31.58
CA ALA A 46 -29.19 -21.56 32.51
C ALA A 46 -28.69 -21.38 33.96
N ARG A 47 -29.07 -20.22 34.52
CA ARG A 47 -29.41 -19.91 35.93
C ARG A 47 -28.33 -20.03 37.02
N GLY A 48 -28.15 -18.91 37.73
CA GLY A 48 -27.41 -18.79 39.00
C GLY A 48 -28.28 -19.07 40.23
N ASN A 49 -27.70 -19.11 41.43
CA ASN A 49 -27.46 -17.96 42.31
C ASN A 49 -27.02 -18.46 43.73
N PHE A 50 -26.43 -17.54 44.53
CA PHE A 50 -26.19 -17.56 46.00
C PHE A 50 -25.00 -18.32 46.63
N GLY A 51 -24.04 -17.56 47.19
CA GLY A 51 -23.99 -17.32 48.64
C GLY A 51 -22.93 -18.03 49.53
N ILE A 52 -22.03 -17.22 50.09
CA ILE A 52 -21.52 -17.23 51.50
C ILE A 52 -20.29 -18.11 51.88
N SER A 53 -19.20 -17.38 52.22
CA SER A 53 -18.32 -17.45 53.42
C SER A 53 -17.56 -18.73 53.88
N SER A 54 -16.26 -18.50 54.11
CA SER A 54 -15.43 -18.91 55.28
C SER A 54 -14.38 -20.04 55.14
N SER A 55 -13.18 -19.71 55.67
CA SER A 55 -12.25 -20.57 56.43
C SER A 55 -11.22 -21.49 55.73
N PHE A 56 -9.94 -21.22 56.01
CA PHE A 56 -8.72 -22.06 55.97
C PHE A 56 -8.84 -23.39 56.78
N PRO A 57 -7.83 -24.34 56.84
CA PRO A 57 -6.47 -24.41 56.25
C PRO A 57 -5.99 -25.80 55.70
N TYR A 58 -4.74 -25.82 55.20
CA TYR A 58 -3.71 -26.90 55.21
C TYR A 58 -3.98 -28.28 54.55
N HIS A 59 -3.21 -28.62 53.50
CA HIS A 59 -2.26 -29.74 53.60
C HIS A 59 -1.15 -29.69 52.52
N ARG A 60 0.04 -30.04 52.99
CA ARG A 60 1.32 -30.21 52.28
C ARG A 60 1.37 -31.59 51.63
N SER A 61 1.88 -31.68 50.40
CA SER A 61 2.81 -32.76 50.02
C SER A 61 3.56 -32.44 48.72
N THR A 62 4.86 -32.63 48.82
CA THR A 62 5.91 -32.61 47.82
C THR A 62 5.77 -33.73 46.80
N LEU A 63 6.28 -33.55 45.58
CA LEU A 63 7.31 -34.43 45.01
C LEU A 63 7.93 -33.81 43.74
N SER A 64 9.25 -33.77 43.79
CA SER A 64 10.19 -33.53 42.70
C SER A 64 10.17 -34.70 41.71
N SER A 65 10.35 -34.43 40.42
CA SER A 65 11.23 -35.25 39.58
C SER A 65 11.73 -34.49 38.36
N THR A 66 13.01 -34.73 38.09
CA THR A 66 13.95 -34.05 37.20
C THR A 66 14.00 -34.71 35.82
N THR A 67 14.61 -34.01 34.85
CA THR A 67 15.26 -34.54 33.62
C THR A 67 14.28 -34.67 32.44
N SER A 68 14.55 -34.24 31.20
CA SER A 68 15.80 -34.24 30.46
C SER A 68 15.80 -33.18 29.34
N ARG A 69 17.01 -32.75 28.98
CA ARG A 69 17.33 -31.96 27.79
C ARG A 69 16.90 -32.70 26.53
N ASN A 70 16.34 -31.97 25.56
CA ASN A 70 16.49 -32.27 24.15
C ASN A 70 17.03 -31.03 23.44
N MET A 71 18.34 -31.04 23.19
CA MET A 71 18.94 -30.31 22.08
C MET A 71 18.64 -31.10 20.82
N SER A 72 17.80 -30.56 19.94
CA SER A 72 17.77 -30.85 18.49
C SER A 72 16.49 -30.28 17.90
N THR A 73 16.53 -29.04 17.43
CA THR A 73 15.74 -28.53 16.28
C THR A 73 16.20 -27.10 15.99
N ALA A 74 17.40 -26.94 15.45
CA ALA A 74 17.90 -25.67 14.90
C ALA A 74 18.06 -25.79 13.37
N ALA A 75 17.08 -26.42 12.70
CA ALA A 75 17.11 -26.66 11.27
C ALA A 75 15.69 -26.70 10.64
N ALA A 76 14.74 -25.94 11.20
CA ALA A 76 13.33 -26.00 10.78
C ALA A 76 12.67 -24.63 10.58
N ASP A 77 13.43 -23.59 10.22
CA ASP A 77 12.86 -22.25 10.05
C ASP A 77 13.28 -21.54 8.75
N THR A 78 13.63 -22.32 7.71
CA THR A 78 13.94 -21.79 6.37
C THR A 78 12.93 -22.22 5.30
N SER A 79 11.82 -22.87 5.68
CA SER A 79 10.89 -23.51 4.73
C SER A 79 9.53 -22.82 4.56
N GLU A 80 9.31 -21.63 5.14
CA GLU A 80 8.09 -20.83 4.88
C GLU A 80 8.32 -19.70 3.87
N MET A 81 9.51 -19.63 3.26
CA MET A 81 9.84 -18.65 2.21
C MET A 81 9.71 -19.22 0.79
N ASP A 82 9.25 -20.46 0.67
CA ASP A 82 8.61 -21.04 -0.52
C ASP A 82 7.14 -20.55 -0.49
N ASP A 83 6.50 -19.85 -1.43
CA ASP A 83 6.56 -19.88 -2.89
C ASP A 83 5.81 -18.62 -3.39
N ILE A 84 6.21 -17.43 -2.95
CA ILE A 84 5.59 -16.17 -3.43
C ILE A 84 6.23 -15.81 -4.76
N ASP A 85 5.50 -16.07 -5.85
CA ASP A 85 5.87 -15.60 -7.19
C ASP A 85 5.55 -14.10 -7.35
N VAL A 86 6.47 -13.28 -6.85
CA VAL A 86 6.34 -11.81 -6.88
C VAL A 86 6.32 -11.29 -8.32
N ALA A 87 7.05 -11.91 -9.24
CA ALA A 87 7.11 -11.49 -10.63
C ALA A 87 5.77 -11.73 -11.35
N GLU A 88 5.19 -12.91 -11.16
CA GLU A 88 3.85 -13.23 -11.69
C GLU A 88 2.76 -12.35 -11.06
N ASN A 89 2.80 -12.15 -9.75
CA ASN A 89 1.85 -11.26 -9.08
C ASN A 89 1.93 -9.82 -9.60
N LEU A 90 3.14 -9.29 -9.84
CA LEU A 90 3.34 -8.00 -10.48
C LEU A 90 2.75 -7.96 -11.89
N ARG A 91 2.94 -9.02 -12.69
CA ARG A 91 2.36 -9.13 -14.04
C ARG A 91 0.84 -9.05 -13.98
N ILE A 92 0.20 -9.84 -13.11
CA ILE A 92 -1.26 -9.86 -12.92
C ILE A 92 -1.80 -8.49 -12.51
N VAL A 93 -1.12 -7.80 -11.58
CA VAL A 93 -1.53 -6.46 -11.14
C VAL A 93 -1.40 -5.46 -12.29
N ARG A 94 -0.30 -5.49 -13.05
CA ARG A 94 -0.11 -4.60 -14.20
C ARG A 94 -1.14 -4.84 -15.30
N GLU A 95 -1.49 -6.09 -15.58
CA GLU A 95 -2.57 -6.43 -16.52
C GLU A 95 -3.92 -5.90 -16.05
N SER A 96 -4.20 -6.00 -14.74
CA SER A 96 -5.42 -5.43 -14.15
C SER A 96 -5.45 -3.90 -14.27
N ILE A 97 -4.30 -3.24 -14.09
CA ILE A 97 -4.16 -1.79 -14.28
C ILE A 97 -4.40 -1.41 -15.75
N GLN A 98 -3.80 -2.15 -16.69
CA GLN A 98 -3.95 -1.89 -18.12
C GLN A 98 -5.39 -2.12 -18.61
N ALA A 99 -6.10 -3.08 -18.01
CA ALA A 99 -7.49 -3.38 -18.34
C ALA A 99 -8.51 -2.40 -17.72
N ALA A 100 -8.10 -1.62 -16.72
CA ALA A 100 -8.98 -0.67 -16.04
C ALA A 100 -9.34 0.53 -16.96
N LYS A 101 -10.59 1.00 -16.87
CA LYS A 101 -11.11 2.07 -17.73
C LYS A 101 -10.76 3.46 -17.17
N SER A 102 -9.50 3.87 -17.34
CA SER A 102 -9.07 5.22 -16.97
C SER A 102 -9.82 6.29 -17.80
N PRO A 103 -10.27 7.41 -17.19
CA PRO A 103 -10.73 8.58 -17.94
C PRO A 103 -9.61 9.28 -18.72
N HIS A 104 -8.34 8.94 -18.44
CA HIS A 104 -7.14 9.45 -19.10
C HIS A 104 -6.31 8.27 -19.66
N PRO A 105 -6.80 7.59 -20.73
CA PRO A 105 -6.14 6.39 -21.26
C PRO A 105 -4.75 6.66 -21.87
N GLU A 106 -4.46 7.91 -22.22
CA GLU A 106 -3.17 8.35 -22.74
C GLU A 106 -2.09 8.50 -21.65
N LYS A 107 -2.49 8.55 -20.37
CA LYS A 107 -1.58 8.69 -19.23
C LYS A 107 -1.43 7.35 -18.52
N PRO A 108 -0.24 6.74 -18.51
CA PRO A 108 -0.04 5.47 -17.84
C PRO A 108 -0.19 5.63 -16.32
N VAL A 109 -0.99 4.75 -15.71
CA VAL A 109 -1.12 4.68 -14.25
C VAL A 109 0.15 4.04 -13.67
N ARG A 110 0.76 4.68 -12.68
CA ARG A 110 1.93 4.16 -11.98
C ARG A 110 1.51 3.18 -10.89
N LEU A 111 2.17 2.02 -10.88
CA LEU A 111 2.07 1.04 -9.80
C LEU A 111 3.18 1.31 -8.78
N VAL A 112 2.79 1.67 -7.55
CA VAL A 112 3.67 1.73 -6.38
C VAL A 112 3.59 0.38 -5.67
N ALA A 113 4.65 -0.43 -5.75
CA ALA A 113 4.70 -1.73 -5.09
C ALA A 113 5.01 -1.54 -3.59
N VAL A 114 4.00 -1.69 -2.74
CA VAL A 114 4.11 -1.43 -1.30
C VAL A 114 4.82 -2.59 -0.58
N SER A 115 6.08 -2.37 -0.23
CA SER A 115 7.03 -3.37 0.28
C SER A 115 7.29 -3.28 1.79
N LYS A 116 6.50 -2.49 2.52
CA LYS A 116 6.60 -2.39 3.99
C LYS A 116 6.56 -3.75 4.66
N THR A 117 7.43 -3.94 5.66
CA THR A 117 7.63 -5.18 6.41
C THR A 117 8.03 -6.38 5.54
N LYS A 118 8.47 -6.17 4.29
CA LYS A 118 8.96 -7.24 3.41
C LYS A 118 10.49 -7.25 3.39
N PRO A 119 11.09 -8.46 3.43
CA PRO A 119 12.54 -8.59 3.42
C PRO A 119 13.11 -8.21 2.05
N ILE A 120 14.37 -7.78 2.01
CA ILE A 120 15.00 -7.19 0.82
C ILE A 120 15.00 -8.15 -0.37
N GLU A 121 15.05 -9.46 -0.12
CA GLU A 121 15.05 -10.52 -1.12
C GLU A 121 13.79 -10.48 -1.99
N LEU A 122 12.63 -10.14 -1.42
CA LEU A 122 11.40 -9.99 -2.21
C LEU A 122 11.40 -8.72 -3.07
N LEU A 123 12.05 -7.66 -2.62
CA LEU A 123 12.20 -6.43 -3.42
C LEU A 123 13.17 -6.65 -4.58
N LEU A 124 14.27 -7.39 -4.34
CA LEU A 124 15.21 -7.78 -5.39
C LEU A 124 14.52 -8.65 -6.45
N LYS A 125 13.74 -9.67 -6.05
CA LYS A 125 12.91 -10.45 -7.00
C LYS A 125 11.93 -9.57 -7.79
N ALA A 126 11.23 -8.66 -7.10
CA ALA A 126 10.33 -7.70 -7.77
C ALA A 126 11.07 -6.82 -8.80
N TYR A 127 12.30 -6.43 -8.50
CA TYR A 127 13.12 -5.55 -9.31
C TYR A 127 13.77 -6.27 -10.51
N ASP A 128 14.44 -7.39 -10.25
CA ASP A 128 15.24 -8.15 -11.22
C ASP A 128 14.35 -8.97 -12.16
N GLU A 129 13.40 -9.72 -11.60
CA GLU A 129 12.53 -10.62 -12.37
C GLU A 129 11.23 -9.92 -12.78
N GLY A 130 10.67 -9.11 -11.88
CA GLY A 130 9.41 -8.38 -12.10
C GLY A 130 9.57 -7.01 -12.77
N GLY A 131 10.79 -6.51 -13.01
CA GLY A 131 11.02 -5.20 -13.62
C GLY A 131 10.43 -4.02 -12.83
N CYS A 132 10.18 -4.18 -11.53
CA CYS A 132 9.64 -3.12 -10.69
C CYS A 132 10.71 -2.04 -10.44
N ARG A 133 10.31 -0.76 -10.47
CA ARG A 133 11.19 0.39 -10.20
C ARG A 133 10.64 1.36 -9.17
N ILE A 134 9.38 1.16 -8.74
CA ILE A 134 8.69 2.08 -7.83
C ILE A 134 8.22 1.29 -6.61
N PHE A 135 8.80 1.59 -5.45
CA PHE A 135 8.48 0.91 -4.20
C PHE A 135 7.90 1.87 -3.16
N GLY A 136 6.93 1.39 -2.40
CA GLY A 136 6.26 2.14 -1.34
C GLY A 136 6.62 1.65 0.05
N GLU A 137 7.10 2.55 0.92
CA GLU A 137 7.47 2.24 2.31
C GLU A 137 6.71 3.11 3.32
N ASN A 138 6.39 2.52 4.48
CA ASN A 138 5.66 3.20 5.54
C ASN A 138 6.55 3.68 6.69
N TYR A 139 7.73 3.06 6.88
CA TYR A 139 8.56 3.29 8.06
C TYR A 139 9.90 3.87 7.63
N ALA A 140 10.20 5.08 8.11
CA ALA A 140 11.37 5.83 7.64
C ALA A 140 12.69 5.09 7.89
N ARG A 141 12.80 4.36 9.01
CA ARG A 141 13.99 3.53 9.30
C ARG A 141 14.16 2.39 8.29
N GLU A 142 13.08 1.65 8.06
CA GLU A 142 13.07 0.53 7.10
C GLU A 142 13.45 1.01 5.69
N LEU A 143 12.91 2.16 5.25
CA LEU A 143 13.27 2.74 3.97
C LEU A 143 14.77 3.10 3.90
N VAL A 144 15.29 3.80 4.91
CA VAL A 144 16.71 4.21 4.97
C VAL A 144 17.65 2.99 4.95
N GLU A 145 17.26 1.88 5.57
CA GLU A 145 18.03 0.63 5.55
C GLU A 145 17.98 -0.07 4.17
N LYS A 146 16.88 0.06 3.42
CA LYS A 146 16.70 -0.57 2.10
C LYS A 146 17.34 0.20 0.94
N VAL A 147 17.34 1.54 1.00
CA VAL A 147 17.88 2.40 -0.08
C VAL A 147 19.28 1.99 -0.55
N PRO A 148 20.29 1.76 0.32
CA PRO A 148 21.64 1.40 -0.13
C PRO A 148 21.76 -0.02 -0.70
N LEU A 149 20.73 -0.85 -0.53
CA LEU A 149 20.71 -2.24 -1.00
C LEU A 149 20.06 -2.40 -2.38
N MET A 150 19.47 -1.32 -2.92
CA MET A 150 18.75 -1.33 -4.20
C MET A 150 19.47 -0.45 -5.23
N ALA A 151 19.21 -0.70 -6.51
CA ALA A 151 19.77 0.07 -7.60
C ALA A 151 19.35 1.55 -7.57
N ASN A 152 20.19 2.41 -8.17
CA ASN A 152 19.97 3.86 -8.15
C ASN A 152 18.82 4.35 -9.04
N ASP A 153 18.32 3.52 -9.95
CA ASP A 153 17.13 3.80 -10.77
C ASP A 153 15.81 3.50 -10.05
N VAL A 154 15.86 2.98 -8.81
CA VAL A 154 14.68 2.80 -7.97
C VAL A 154 14.17 4.14 -7.45
N GLN A 155 12.89 4.38 -7.68
CA GLN A 155 12.10 5.46 -7.10
C GLN A 155 11.37 4.97 -5.85
N TRP A 156 11.52 5.70 -4.76
CA TRP A 156 10.97 5.37 -3.45
C TRP A 156 9.84 6.32 -3.09
N HIS A 157 8.69 5.76 -2.75
CA HIS A 157 7.53 6.50 -2.27
C HIS A 157 7.39 6.26 -0.76
N PHE A 158 7.55 7.31 0.03
CA PHE A 158 7.21 7.28 1.44
C PHE A 158 5.72 7.59 1.63
N ILE A 159 4.97 6.57 2.05
CA ILE A 159 3.49 6.59 2.12
C ILE A 159 2.97 6.31 3.55
N GLY A 160 3.85 6.37 4.54
CA GLY A 160 3.51 6.28 5.97
C GLY A 160 3.42 7.65 6.63
N ASN A 161 2.94 7.71 7.88
CA ASN A 161 2.89 8.98 8.61
C ASN A 161 4.32 9.45 8.96
N LEU A 162 4.80 10.51 8.29
CA LEU A 162 6.13 11.07 8.53
C LEU A 162 6.13 11.99 9.75
N GLN A 163 6.73 11.51 10.84
CA GLN A 163 7.03 12.36 11.98
C GLN A 163 8.08 13.43 11.58
N SER A 164 7.85 14.69 11.93
CA SER A 164 8.72 15.80 11.51
C SER A 164 10.19 15.64 11.94
N ASN A 165 10.47 14.96 13.05
CA ASN A 165 11.84 14.69 13.51
C ASN A 165 12.55 13.59 12.71
N LYS A 166 11.85 12.89 11.81
CA LYS A 166 12.41 11.88 10.90
C LYS A 166 12.65 12.41 9.49
N ALA A 167 12.22 13.64 9.18
CA ALA A 167 12.41 14.26 7.86
C ALA A 167 13.89 14.27 7.42
N ASN A 168 14.79 14.77 8.27
CA ASN A 168 16.24 14.78 7.97
C ASN A 168 16.81 13.38 7.75
N MET A 169 16.44 12.41 8.60
CA MET A 169 16.90 11.03 8.49
C MET A 169 16.48 10.42 7.16
N LEU A 170 15.23 10.66 6.74
CA LEU A 170 14.69 10.17 5.49
C LEU A 170 15.38 10.81 4.28
N VAL A 171 15.49 12.13 4.24
CA VAL A 171 16.10 12.86 3.11
C VAL A 171 17.59 12.55 2.98
N ASN A 172 18.32 12.41 4.09
CA ASN A 172 19.76 12.15 4.08
C ASN A 172 20.15 10.76 3.55
N ALA A 173 19.21 9.84 3.40
CA ALA A 173 19.46 8.56 2.74
C ALA A 173 19.62 8.68 1.21
N PHE A 174 19.34 9.86 0.64
CA PHE A 174 19.39 10.12 -0.78
C PHE A 174 20.40 11.22 -1.09
N ASP A 175 21.27 10.97 -2.08
CA ASP A 175 22.15 11.99 -2.63
C ASP A 175 21.37 12.86 -3.63
N ASP A 176 20.67 12.21 -4.57
CA ASP A 176 19.64 12.82 -5.42
C ASP A 176 18.25 12.56 -4.82
N VAL A 177 17.63 13.62 -4.30
CA VAL A 177 16.31 13.54 -3.64
C VAL A 177 15.16 13.38 -4.62
N SER A 178 15.38 13.52 -5.93
CA SER A 178 14.34 13.34 -6.95
C SER A 178 13.87 11.88 -7.09
N ARG A 179 14.66 10.96 -6.52
CA ARG A 179 14.36 9.53 -6.34
C ARG A 179 13.41 9.25 -5.17
N LEU A 180 13.22 10.22 -4.28
CA LEU A 180 12.27 10.12 -3.17
C LEU A 180 10.99 10.90 -3.52
N VAL A 181 9.85 10.30 -3.18
CA VAL A 181 8.52 10.93 -3.22
C VAL A 181 7.93 10.81 -1.82
N VAL A 182 7.47 11.91 -1.21
CA VAL A 182 6.75 11.86 0.07
C VAL A 182 5.28 12.15 -0.18
N GLU A 183 4.41 11.16 0.04
CA GLU A 183 2.99 11.31 -0.30
C GLU A 183 2.09 11.79 0.86
N THR A 184 2.68 12.02 2.03
CA THR A 184 1.93 12.15 3.29
C THR A 184 2.01 13.55 3.90
N ILE A 185 2.09 14.61 3.08
CA ILE A 185 2.12 15.98 3.60
C ILE A 185 0.71 16.39 4.02
N ASP A 186 0.48 16.56 5.32
CA ASP A 186 -0.83 16.93 5.88
C ASP A 186 -0.85 18.36 6.46
N LYS A 187 0.30 19.02 6.58
CA LYS A 187 0.44 20.36 7.15
C LYS A 187 1.71 21.06 6.70
N ILE A 188 1.66 22.38 6.64
CA ILE A 188 2.79 23.22 6.22
C ILE A 188 4.03 23.03 7.09
N LYS A 189 3.86 22.73 8.38
CA LYS A 189 4.98 22.43 9.29
C LYS A 189 5.82 21.24 8.82
N LEU A 190 5.20 20.21 8.24
CA LEU A 190 5.94 19.06 7.72
C LEU A 190 6.64 19.40 6.39
N ALA A 191 5.95 20.12 5.51
CA ALA A 191 6.53 20.61 4.25
C ALA A 191 7.77 21.48 4.50
N ASN A 192 7.70 22.46 5.41
CA ASN A 192 8.83 23.31 5.77
C ASN A 192 10.02 22.51 6.33
N LYS A 193 9.75 21.44 7.10
CA LYS A 193 10.81 20.57 7.62
C LYS A 193 11.50 19.78 6.52
N LEU A 194 10.74 19.28 5.54
CA LEU A 194 11.31 18.59 4.37
C LEU A 194 12.05 19.57 3.45
N ASN A 195 11.48 20.74 3.18
CA ASN A 195 12.11 21.79 2.38
C ASN A 195 13.50 22.15 2.91
N ASN A 196 13.63 22.31 4.23
CA ASN A 196 14.90 22.61 4.88
C ASN A 196 15.86 21.41 4.87
N ALA A 197 15.34 20.19 4.96
CA ALA A 197 16.17 18.97 4.92
C ALA A 197 16.78 18.73 3.53
N VAL A 198 16.09 19.16 2.47
CA VAL A 198 16.55 19.03 1.08
C VAL A 198 17.57 20.10 0.70
N ALA A 199 17.66 21.20 1.44
CA ALA A 199 18.59 22.28 1.14
C ALA A 199 20.03 21.78 0.98
N GLY A 200 20.61 21.99 -0.21
CA GLY A 200 21.97 21.53 -0.56
C GLY A 200 22.07 20.10 -1.10
N LYS A 201 20.94 19.42 -1.36
CA LYS A 201 20.88 18.14 -2.08
C LYS A 201 20.63 18.35 -3.58
N GLU A 202 20.95 17.34 -4.38
CA GLU A 202 20.63 17.34 -5.81
C GLU A 202 19.13 17.03 -6.03
N GLY A 203 18.51 17.75 -6.97
CA GLY A 203 17.10 17.58 -7.32
C GLY A 203 16.11 18.27 -6.37
N LYS A 204 14.82 18.12 -6.66
CA LYS A 204 13.72 18.55 -5.78
C LYS A 204 12.99 17.34 -5.24
N LEU A 205 12.57 17.43 -3.99
CA LEU A 205 11.76 16.37 -3.39
C LEU A 205 10.32 16.47 -3.90
N LYS A 206 9.87 15.42 -4.57
CA LYS A 206 8.49 15.29 -5.04
C LYS A 206 7.57 15.03 -3.85
N VAL A 207 6.44 15.74 -3.78
CA VAL A 207 5.50 15.61 -2.67
C VAL A 207 4.05 15.52 -3.13
N PHE A 208 3.25 14.78 -2.37
CA PHE A 208 1.79 14.83 -2.44
C PHE A 208 1.23 15.35 -1.12
N VAL A 209 0.11 16.06 -1.22
CA VAL A 209 -0.69 16.47 -0.06
C VAL A 209 -1.68 15.37 0.27
N GLN A 210 -1.64 14.88 1.52
CA GLN A 210 -2.56 13.87 2.01
C GLN A 210 -3.85 14.53 2.51
N VAL A 211 -4.98 14.12 1.94
CA VAL A 211 -6.31 14.61 2.27
C VAL A 211 -7.08 13.57 3.07
N ASN A 212 -7.69 13.99 4.16
CA ASN A 212 -8.64 13.17 4.90
C ASN A 212 -10.01 13.19 4.21
N THR A 213 -10.24 12.25 3.30
CA THR A 213 -11.51 12.14 2.57
C THR A 213 -12.59 11.35 3.30
N SER A 214 -12.34 10.93 4.54
CA SER A 214 -13.26 10.08 5.30
C SER A 214 -14.19 10.85 6.25
N GLY A 215 -13.85 12.10 6.56
CA GLY A 215 -14.57 12.93 7.53
C GLY A 215 -14.40 12.54 9.00
N GLU A 216 -13.59 11.52 9.31
CA GLU A 216 -13.27 11.16 10.70
C GLU A 216 -12.04 11.93 11.19
N GLU A 217 -12.17 12.69 12.28
CA GLU A 217 -11.06 13.48 12.87
C GLU A 217 -9.85 12.64 13.28
N SER A 218 -10.03 11.33 13.49
CA SER A 218 -8.95 10.42 13.92
C SER A 218 -8.01 10.00 12.79
N LYS A 219 -8.38 10.23 11.52
CA LYS A 219 -7.59 9.82 10.36
C LYS A 219 -6.60 10.91 9.95
N SER A 220 -5.49 10.48 9.37
CA SER A 220 -4.41 11.40 8.95
C SER A 220 -4.73 12.08 7.61
N GLY A 221 -4.28 13.32 7.47
CA GLY A 221 -4.52 14.17 6.30
C GLY A 221 -5.07 15.52 6.71
N CYS A 222 -4.93 16.53 5.85
CA CYS A 222 -5.66 17.79 6.03
C CYS A 222 -7.12 17.65 5.59
N GLU A 223 -7.97 18.54 6.08
CA GLU A 223 -9.37 18.55 5.66
C GLU A 223 -9.50 19.01 4.20
N PRO A 224 -10.50 18.53 3.43
CA PRO A 224 -10.73 18.96 2.05
C PRO A 224 -10.75 20.49 1.85
N SER A 225 -11.26 21.23 2.84
CA SER A 225 -11.30 22.69 2.84
C SER A 225 -9.93 23.37 2.98
N GLU A 226 -8.93 22.67 3.52
CA GLU A 226 -7.58 23.20 3.78
C GLU A 226 -6.59 22.88 2.66
N VAL A 227 -6.95 21.95 1.75
CA VAL A 227 -6.05 21.44 0.70
C VAL A 227 -5.52 22.56 -0.18
N LEU A 228 -6.39 23.49 -0.59
CA LEU A 228 -6.00 24.59 -1.48
C LEU A 228 -4.95 25.49 -0.81
N GLU A 229 -5.20 25.92 0.41
CA GLU A 229 -4.27 26.78 1.16
C GLU A 229 -2.91 26.08 1.35
N LEU A 230 -2.93 24.79 1.73
CA LEU A 230 -1.71 24.02 1.92
C LEU A 230 -0.90 23.88 0.62
N CYS A 231 -1.56 23.63 -0.52
CA CYS A 231 -0.89 23.55 -1.81
C CYS A 231 -0.26 24.90 -2.20
N GLU A 232 -0.99 26.00 -2.05
CA GLU A 232 -0.48 27.35 -2.33
C GLU A 232 0.73 27.70 -1.45
N GLN A 233 0.68 27.36 -0.16
CA GLN A 233 1.80 27.55 0.77
C GLN A 233 3.03 26.73 0.35
N ILE A 234 2.86 25.45 -0.02
CA ILE A 234 3.97 24.61 -0.49
C ILE A 234 4.62 25.21 -1.74
N ILE A 235 3.82 25.63 -2.73
CA ILE A 235 4.34 26.20 -3.98
C ILE A 235 5.10 27.49 -3.72
N LYS A 236 4.58 28.34 -2.83
CA LYS A 236 5.14 29.68 -2.56
C LYS A 236 6.36 29.65 -1.64
N GLU A 237 6.35 28.78 -0.63
CA GLU A 237 7.31 28.83 0.49
C GLU A 237 8.35 27.71 0.45
N CYS A 238 8.09 26.61 -0.27
CA CYS A 238 8.94 25.43 -0.27
C CYS A 238 9.67 25.22 -1.61
N GLU A 239 10.69 26.04 -1.90
CA GLU A 239 11.44 26.03 -3.16
C GLU A 239 12.12 24.69 -3.51
N ASN A 240 12.48 23.89 -2.50
CA ASN A 240 13.14 22.59 -2.67
C ASN A 240 12.14 21.43 -2.85
N LEU A 241 10.85 21.72 -2.76
CA LEU A 241 9.79 20.74 -2.98
C LEU A 241 9.19 20.91 -4.38
N GLN A 242 8.70 19.81 -4.93
CA GLN A 242 7.92 19.78 -6.15
C GLN A 242 6.56 19.16 -5.82
N LEU A 243 5.50 19.97 -5.80
CA LEU A 243 4.14 19.47 -5.64
C LEU A 243 3.76 18.65 -6.89
N MET A 244 3.45 17.37 -6.68
CA MET A 244 3.03 16.45 -7.73
C MET A 244 1.52 16.26 -7.78
N GLY A 245 0.85 16.26 -6.63
CA GLY A 245 -0.55 15.86 -6.58
C GLY A 245 -1.13 15.74 -5.17
N LEU A 246 -2.27 15.07 -5.11
CA LEU A 246 -2.99 14.77 -3.88
C LEU A 246 -3.02 13.26 -3.61
N MET A 247 -3.07 12.88 -2.35
CA MET A 247 -3.12 11.50 -1.88
C MET A 247 -4.28 11.31 -0.91
N THR A 248 -4.99 10.18 -1.01
CA THR A 248 -5.85 9.71 0.08
C THR A 248 -5.64 8.23 0.35
N ILE A 249 -5.77 7.85 1.62
CA ILE A 249 -5.88 6.45 2.02
C ILE A 249 -7.33 5.96 1.86
N GLY A 250 -8.32 6.86 1.95
CA GLY A 250 -9.73 6.53 1.98
C GLY A 250 -10.16 5.81 3.26
N ALA A 251 -11.37 5.26 3.24
CA ALA A 251 -11.85 4.34 4.26
C ALA A 251 -12.13 2.96 3.63
N PRO A 252 -11.91 1.84 4.34
CA PRO A 252 -12.15 0.52 3.79
C PRO A 252 -13.60 0.37 3.28
N GLY A 253 -13.75 0.03 2.00
CA GLY A 253 -15.06 -0.17 1.36
C GLY A 253 -15.81 1.11 0.98
N ASP A 254 -15.23 2.28 1.25
CA ASP A 254 -15.79 3.57 0.84
C ASP A 254 -15.13 4.05 -0.44
N LEU A 255 -15.86 3.95 -1.56
CA LEU A 255 -15.39 4.44 -2.87
C LEU A 255 -15.64 5.93 -3.08
N SER A 256 -16.46 6.58 -2.24
CA SER A 256 -16.77 8.01 -2.36
C SER A 256 -15.55 8.88 -2.10
N CYS A 257 -14.57 8.36 -1.35
CA CYS A 257 -13.29 9.01 -1.11
C CYS A 257 -12.55 9.42 -2.40
N PHE A 258 -12.70 8.65 -3.48
CA PHE A 258 -12.06 8.95 -4.76
C PHE A 258 -12.69 10.16 -5.44
N ASP A 259 -14.02 10.29 -5.36
CA ASP A 259 -14.75 11.44 -5.88
C ASP A 259 -14.40 12.71 -5.08
N THR A 260 -14.29 12.61 -3.75
CA THR A 260 -13.85 13.73 -2.90
C THR A 260 -12.44 14.18 -3.25
N LEU A 261 -11.48 13.25 -3.41
CA LEU A 261 -10.11 13.62 -3.75
C LEU A 261 -10.02 14.24 -5.15
N ALA A 262 -10.77 13.71 -6.12
CA ALA A 262 -10.88 14.26 -7.47
C ALA A 262 -11.41 15.70 -7.45
N ALA A 263 -12.48 15.98 -6.69
CA ALA A 263 -13.02 17.33 -6.55
C ALA A 263 -12.02 18.30 -5.88
N CYS A 264 -11.25 17.83 -4.88
CA CYS A 264 -10.18 18.61 -4.26
C CYS A 264 -9.12 18.97 -5.30
N ARG A 265 -8.66 17.98 -6.08
CA ARG A 265 -7.69 18.22 -7.16
C ARG A 265 -8.22 19.25 -8.14
N ASP A 266 -9.43 19.09 -8.65
CA ASP A 266 -10.00 19.97 -9.67
C ASP A 266 -10.07 21.43 -9.17
N THR A 267 -10.51 21.63 -7.92
CA THR A 267 -10.50 22.94 -7.24
C THR A 267 -9.11 23.54 -7.19
N VAL A 268 -8.12 22.74 -6.80
CA VAL A 268 -6.73 23.19 -6.70
C VAL A 268 -6.18 23.54 -8.07
N GLN A 269 -6.35 22.67 -9.08
CA GLN A 269 -5.87 22.90 -10.44
C GLN A 269 -6.47 24.17 -11.07
N GLU A 270 -7.78 24.41 -10.87
CA GLU A 270 -8.44 25.63 -11.36
C GLU A 270 -7.79 26.88 -10.78
N LYS A 271 -7.40 26.85 -9.50
CA LYS A 271 -6.82 27.99 -8.82
C LYS A 271 -5.35 28.22 -9.16
N ILE A 272 -4.55 27.16 -9.20
CA ILE A 272 -3.08 27.25 -9.34
C ILE A 272 -2.61 27.07 -10.78
N GLY A 273 -3.45 26.57 -11.69
CA GLY A 273 -3.15 26.42 -13.10
C GLY A 273 -2.13 25.33 -13.44
N MET A 274 -1.95 24.33 -12.57
CA MET A 274 -1.06 23.19 -12.79
C MET A 274 -1.85 21.89 -12.79
N GLU A 275 -1.36 20.89 -13.53
CA GLU A 275 -1.91 19.54 -13.47
C GLU A 275 -1.42 18.84 -12.20
N LEU A 276 -2.32 18.15 -11.50
CA LEU A 276 -2.06 17.44 -10.28
C LEU A 276 -2.44 15.96 -10.40
N GLU A 277 -1.54 15.13 -9.92
CA GLU A 277 -1.72 13.69 -9.87
C GLU A 277 -2.64 13.28 -8.71
N LEU A 278 -3.27 12.10 -8.84
CA LEU A 278 -4.00 11.45 -7.75
C LEU A 278 -3.30 10.15 -7.35
N SER A 279 -2.94 10.04 -6.08
CA SER A 279 -2.49 8.81 -5.45
C SER A 279 -3.61 8.24 -4.59
N MET A 280 -4.32 7.24 -5.12
CA MET A 280 -5.44 6.59 -4.45
C MET A 280 -5.69 5.20 -5.03
N GLY A 281 -6.26 4.31 -4.23
CA GLY A 281 -6.45 2.91 -4.60
C GLY A 281 -5.34 1.99 -4.07
N MET A 282 -5.76 0.93 -3.40
CA MET A 282 -4.95 -0.13 -2.81
C MET A 282 -5.38 -1.49 -3.38
N SER A 283 -4.78 -2.58 -2.88
CA SER A 283 -5.01 -3.95 -3.35
C SER A 283 -6.49 -4.34 -3.58
N GLY A 284 -7.42 -3.78 -2.79
CA GLY A 284 -8.85 -4.14 -2.85
C GLY A 284 -9.71 -3.26 -3.76
N ASP A 285 -9.22 -2.09 -4.18
CA ASP A 285 -10.05 -1.06 -4.83
C ASP A 285 -9.30 -0.26 -5.92
N PHE A 286 -8.07 -0.63 -6.26
CA PHE A 286 -7.26 0.13 -7.24
C PHE A 286 -7.89 0.21 -8.63
N VAL A 287 -8.65 -0.79 -9.06
CA VAL A 287 -9.36 -0.75 -10.35
C VAL A 287 -10.43 0.35 -10.34
N GLN A 288 -11.23 0.42 -9.27
CA GLN A 288 -12.24 1.48 -9.12
C GLN A 288 -11.57 2.85 -8.98
N ALA A 289 -10.43 2.93 -8.29
CA ALA A 289 -9.66 4.16 -8.20
C ALA A 289 -9.18 4.66 -9.58
N ILE A 290 -8.74 3.76 -10.47
CA ILE A 290 -8.33 4.12 -11.84
C ILE A 290 -9.53 4.62 -12.65
N GLU A 291 -10.70 3.98 -12.53
CA GLU A 291 -11.93 4.44 -13.18
C GLU A 291 -12.34 5.86 -12.71
N LYS A 292 -11.91 6.25 -11.50
CA LYS A 292 -12.08 7.59 -10.92
C LYS A 292 -10.89 8.53 -11.18
N GLY A 293 -9.95 8.14 -12.04
CA GLY A 293 -8.83 8.98 -12.46
C GLY A 293 -7.60 8.92 -11.57
N SER A 294 -7.39 7.82 -10.84
CA SER A 294 -6.12 7.59 -10.13
C SER A 294 -4.95 7.49 -11.10
N THR A 295 -3.85 8.14 -10.75
CA THR A 295 -2.58 8.15 -11.50
C THR A 295 -1.49 7.33 -10.81
N ASN A 296 -1.64 7.08 -9.51
CA ASN A 296 -0.75 6.26 -8.70
C ASN A 296 -1.61 5.31 -7.85
N VAL A 297 -1.43 4.00 -8.05
CA VAL A 297 -2.10 2.96 -7.24
C VAL A 297 -1.06 2.24 -6.38
N ARG A 298 -1.41 1.99 -5.11
CA ARG A 298 -0.49 1.49 -4.07
C ARG A 298 -0.84 0.07 -3.66
N VAL A 299 -0.24 -0.92 -4.31
CA VAL A 299 -0.61 -2.33 -4.14
C VAL A 299 0.48 -3.06 -3.35
N GLY A 300 0.10 -3.82 -2.32
CA GLY A 300 1.04 -4.51 -1.43
C GLY A 300 0.78 -6.02 -1.33
N SER A 301 -0.29 -6.39 -0.61
CA SER A 301 -0.64 -7.79 -0.34
C SER A 301 -0.81 -8.65 -1.58
N THR A 302 -1.33 -8.08 -2.68
CA THR A 302 -1.50 -8.79 -3.95
C THR A 302 -0.16 -9.11 -4.62
N ILE A 303 0.89 -8.33 -4.34
CA ILE A 303 2.23 -8.51 -4.91
C ILE A 303 3.08 -9.42 -4.03
N PHE A 304 3.20 -9.07 -2.75
CA PHE A 304 4.16 -9.67 -1.83
C PHE A 304 3.55 -10.68 -0.86
N GLY A 305 2.26 -11.02 -1.00
CA GLY A 305 1.54 -11.89 -0.08
C GLY A 305 1.27 -11.29 1.30
N ALA A 306 0.77 -12.12 2.23
CA ALA A 306 0.44 -11.73 3.61
C ALA A 306 1.66 -11.23 4.40
N ARG A 307 1.44 -10.46 5.46
CA ARG A 307 2.54 -9.88 6.26
C ARG A 307 3.18 -10.97 7.13
N ASN A 308 4.52 -11.02 7.13
CA ASN A 308 5.28 -11.86 8.06
C ASN A 308 5.44 -11.09 9.38
N TYR A 309 4.70 -11.47 10.41
CA TYR A 309 4.82 -10.86 11.75
C TYR A 309 5.96 -11.45 12.58
N ALA A 310 6.81 -12.32 12.00
CA ALA A 310 7.81 -13.10 12.72
C ALA A 310 8.96 -12.29 13.33
N ASN A 311 9.21 -11.06 12.87
CA ASN A 311 10.34 -10.23 13.35
C ASN A 311 9.88 -8.99 14.14
N LYS A 312 9.09 -9.21 15.18
CA LYS A 312 8.93 -8.25 16.28
C LYS A 312 9.38 -8.90 17.59
N VAL A 313 10.69 -8.93 17.81
CA VAL A 313 11.30 -9.13 19.14
C VAL A 313 12.31 -8.02 19.36
#